data_AF-A0A2H0JSW4-F1
#
_entry.id   AF-A0A2H0JSW4-F1
#
_cell.length_a   1.000
_cell.length_b   1.000
_cell.length_c   1.000
_cell.angle_alpha   90.00
_cell.angle_beta   90.00
_cell.angle_gamma   90.00
#
_symmetry.space_group_name_H-M   'P 1'
#
loop_
_entity.id
_entity.type
_entity.pdbx_description
1 polymer ?
#
loop_
_entity_poly.entity_id
_entity_poly.type
_entity_poly.pdbx_seq_one_letter_code
_entity_poly.pdbx_strand_id
1 'polypeptide(L)'
;MCTTAFRHISHMNRPLAFDPDVALDRAMHLFWERGYEGTSLQDLLRATHLSKSSLYQTFGSKHALLLEAIRRYRDEISSRMDADLAAASSGRAFIEDVFSEFAESGCFVLNCASEFAQRDREVAELVSCGLARFEAIFEAAVRRAQQEGEIDHGRDAKALARYLVSSRSGLKTMAKAGASPRTMKDIVDAVLRTLFG
;
A
#
# COMPACT_ATOMS: atom_id res chain seq x y z
N MET A 1 2.62 -8.23 17.32
CA MET A 1 3.73 -7.30 17.62
C MET A 1 4.88 -7.68 16.70
N CYS A 2 5.08 -6.92 15.63
CA CYS A 2 6.13 -7.18 14.65
C CYS A 2 7.22 -6.13 14.87
N THR A 3 8.24 -6.48 15.64
CA THR A 3 9.40 -5.63 15.89
C THR A 3 10.61 -6.45 15.48
N THR A 4 11.25 -6.09 14.37
CA THR A 4 12.56 -6.65 14.03
C THR A 4 13.57 -5.52 14.11
N ALA A 5 14.52 -5.70 15.03
CA ALA A 5 15.61 -4.80 15.30
C ALA A 5 16.53 -4.65 14.08
N PHE A 6 16.86 -3.40 13.75
CA PHE A 6 17.94 -3.04 12.84
C PHE A 6 19.27 -3.62 13.37
N ARG A 7 19.89 -4.54 12.64
CA ARG A 7 21.32 -4.84 12.83
C ARG A 7 22.12 -3.83 12.02
N HIS A 8 22.67 -2.85 12.72
CA HIS A 8 23.65 -1.92 12.18
C HIS A 8 24.98 -2.67 11.99
N ILE A 9 25.23 -3.20 10.78
CA ILE A 9 26.56 -3.69 10.40
C ILE A 9 27.31 -2.48 9.84
N SER A 10 28.14 -1.88 10.70
CA SER A 10 29.08 -0.83 10.31
C SER A 10 30.26 -1.45 9.55
N HIS A 11 30.15 -1.57 8.25
CA HIS A 11 31.31 -1.74 7.36
C HIS A 11 31.54 -0.46 6.56
N MET A 12 32.77 0.04 6.61
CA MET A 12 33.29 1.20 5.89
C MET A 12 32.70 1.33 4.48
N ASN A 13 31.78 2.27 4.27
CA ASN A 13 31.26 2.56 2.95
C ASN A 13 31.75 3.94 2.50
N ARG A 14 32.48 3.93 1.39
CA ARG A 14 32.68 5.10 0.52
C ARG A 14 31.31 5.76 0.29
N PRO A 15 31.18 7.10 0.31
CA PRO A 15 29.91 7.75 0.05
C PRO A 15 29.32 7.20 -1.25
N LEU A 16 28.10 6.66 -1.19
CA LEU A 16 27.38 6.24 -2.38
C LEU A 16 27.19 7.50 -3.23
N ALA A 17 27.50 7.41 -4.52
CA ALA A 17 27.28 8.51 -5.45
C ALA A 17 25.79 8.71 -5.80
N PHE A 18 24.90 7.98 -5.13
CA PHE A 18 23.46 7.97 -5.35
C PHE A 18 22.71 7.77 -4.03
N ASP A 19 21.44 8.13 -4.03
CA ASP A 19 20.52 7.93 -2.91
C ASP A 19 19.77 6.59 -3.07
N PRO A 20 19.97 5.61 -2.17
CA PRO A 20 19.26 4.34 -2.20
C PRO A 20 17.74 4.46 -2.10
N ASP A 21 17.21 5.44 -1.36
CA ASP A 21 15.76 5.59 -1.17
C ASP A 21 15.11 6.06 -2.47
N VAL A 22 15.75 7.01 -3.17
CA VAL A 22 15.29 7.46 -4.51
C VAL A 22 15.34 6.30 -5.51
N ALA A 23 16.38 5.47 -5.46
CA ALA A 23 16.47 4.28 -6.32
C ALA A 23 15.38 3.25 -5.99
N LEU A 24 15.08 3.04 -4.71
CA LEU A 24 14.02 2.16 -4.26
C LEU A 24 12.65 2.64 -4.72
N ASP A 25 12.35 3.93 -4.58
CA ASP A 25 11.08 4.53 -5.01
C ASP A 25 10.87 4.35 -6.52
N ARG A 26 11.92 4.57 -7.32
CA ARG A 26 11.88 4.34 -8.78
C ARG A 26 11.64 2.87 -9.14
N ALA A 27 12.29 1.95 -8.44
CA ALA A 27 12.08 0.52 -8.65
C ALA A 27 10.66 0.10 -8.24
N MET A 28 10.17 0.61 -7.11
CA MET A 28 8.80 0.39 -6.62
C MET A 28 7.77 0.83 -7.65
N HIS A 29 7.88 2.06 -8.18
CA HIS A 29 6.99 2.55 -9.23
C HIS A 29 7.01 1.67 -10.48
N LEU A 30 8.20 1.25 -10.93
CA LEU A 30 8.34 0.38 -12.09
C LEU A 30 7.67 -0.98 -11.88
N PHE A 31 7.88 -1.62 -10.73
CA PHE A 31 7.18 -2.86 -10.38
C PHE A 31 5.68 -2.66 -10.28
N TRP A 32 5.23 -1.52 -9.78
CA TRP A 32 3.81 -1.23 -9.63
C TRP A 32 3.09 -1.12 -10.97
N GLU A 33 3.73 -0.49 -11.95
CA GLU A 33 3.22 -0.33 -13.30
C GLU A 33 3.26 -1.64 -14.10
N ARG A 34 4.42 -2.31 -14.12
CA ARG A 34 4.69 -3.43 -15.05
C ARG A 34 4.56 -4.81 -14.45
N GLY A 35 4.40 -4.92 -13.14
CA GLY A 35 4.54 -6.17 -12.41
C GLY A 35 6.01 -6.58 -12.27
N TYR A 36 6.26 -7.60 -11.46
CA TYR A 36 7.63 -8.07 -11.25
C TYR A 36 8.14 -8.80 -12.48
N GLU A 37 7.40 -9.76 -13.05
CA GLU A 37 7.87 -10.52 -14.21
C GLU A 37 8.03 -9.63 -15.46
N GLY A 38 7.15 -8.63 -15.63
CA GLY A 38 7.22 -7.66 -16.73
C GLY A 38 8.38 -6.66 -16.63
N THR A 39 9.14 -6.67 -15.53
CA THR A 39 10.25 -5.74 -15.28
C THR A 39 11.60 -6.43 -15.50
N SER A 40 12.35 -6.08 -16.55
CA SER A 40 13.68 -6.65 -16.77
C SER A 40 14.75 -5.98 -15.89
N LEU A 41 15.93 -6.62 -15.76
CA LEU A 41 17.08 -5.97 -15.15
C LEU A 41 17.45 -4.68 -15.89
N GLN A 42 17.40 -4.65 -17.23
CA GLN A 42 17.73 -3.45 -18.00
C GLN A 42 16.76 -2.30 -17.70
N ASP A 43 15.47 -2.59 -17.50
CA ASP A 43 14.49 -1.58 -17.09
C ASP A 43 14.83 -1.02 -15.71
N LEU A 44 15.21 -1.88 -14.75
CA LEU A 44 15.61 -1.46 -13.40
C LEU A 44 16.84 -0.57 -13.43
N LEU A 45 17.88 -0.93 -14.18
CA LEU A 45 19.08 -0.11 -14.31
C LEU A 45 18.75 1.26 -14.93
N ARG A 46 17.86 1.29 -15.92
CA ARG A 46 17.42 2.53 -16.56
C ARG A 46 16.61 3.40 -15.60
N ALA A 47 15.66 2.82 -14.88
CA ALA A 47 14.79 3.55 -13.97
C ALA A 47 15.55 4.08 -12.74
N THR A 48 16.43 3.27 -12.17
CA THR A 48 17.20 3.63 -10.96
C THR A 48 18.43 4.49 -11.26
N HIS A 49 18.88 4.53 -12.53
CA HIS A 49 20.15 5.10 -12.98
C HIS A 49 21.39 4.46 -12.31
N LEU A 50 21.27 3.19 -11.92
CA LEU A 50 22.37 2.44 -11.31
C LEU A 50 23.07 1.51 -12.30
N SER A 51 24.34 1.24 -12.03
CA SER A 51 25.03 0.11 -12.67
C SER A 51 24.50 -1.21 -12.08
N LYS A 52 24.66 -2.32 -12.83
CA LYS A 52 24.32 -3.67 -12.34
C LYS A 52 25.01 -4.00 -11.01
N SER A 53 26.28 -3.60 -10.88
CA SER A 53 27.06 -3.82 -9.66
C SER A 53 26.48 -3.04 -8.49
N SER A 54 26.18 -1.75 -8.69
CA SER A 54 25.61 -0.89 -7.63
C SER A 54 24.24 -1.38 -7.18
N LEU A 55 23.36 -1.74 -8.12
CA LEU A 55 22.01 -2.23 -7.81
C LEU A 55 22.06 -3.49 -6.94
N TYR A 56 22.87 -4.49 -7.29
CA TYR A 56 22.96 -5.72 -6.50
C TYR A 56 23.82 -5.60 -5.24
N GLN A 57 24.80 -4.70 -5.19
CA GLN A 57 25.50 -4.40 -3.92
C GLN A 57 24.56 -3.75 -2.90
N THR A 58 23.63 -2.91 -3.36
CA THR A 58 22.70 -2.20 -2.48
C THR A 58 21.49 -3.03 -2.11
N PHE A 59 20.86 -3.72 -3.07
CA PHE A 59 19.58 -4.39 -2.87
C PHE A 59 19.68 -5.92 -2.94
N GLY A 60 20.85 -6.48 -3.22
CA GLY A 60 21.09 -7.93 -3.27
C GLY A 60 20.60 -8.58 -4.56
N SER A 61 19.29 -8.61 -4.77
CA SER A 61 18.65 -9.25 -5.94
C SER A 61 17.41 -8.48 -6.40
N LYS A 62 16.89 -8.81 -7.59
CA LYS A 62 15.61 -8.24 -8.06
C LYS A 62 14.47 -8.57 -7.10
N HIS A 63 14.48 -9.79 -6.54
CA HIS A 63 13.49 -10.25 -5.57
C HIS A 63 13.62 -9.51 -4.24
N ALA A 64 14.82 -9.36 -3.69
CA ALA A 64 15.03 -8.58 -2.48
C ALA A 64 14.64 -7.11 -2.67
N LEU A 65 14.91 -6.53 -3.84
CA LEU A 65 14.43 -5.19 -4.21
C LEU A 65 12.89 -5.11 -4.25
N LEU A 66 12.20 -6.16 -4.71
CA LEU A 66 10.73 -6.24 -4.65
C LEU A 66 10.23 -6.25 -3.20
N LEU A 67 10.85 -7.05 -2.33
CA LEU A 67 10.45 -7.13 -0.91
C LEU A 67 10.60 -5.77 -0.22
N GLU A 68 11.71 -5.07 -0.45
CA GLU A 68 11.93 -3.72 0.07
C GLU A 68 10.93 -2.70 -0.52
N ALA A 69 10.61 -2.81 -1.82
CA ALA A 69 9.59 -1.96 -2.44
C ALA A 69 8.20 -2.18 -1.81
N ILE A 70 7.81 -3.42 -1.51
CA ILE A 70 6.54 -3.73 -0.85
C ILE A 70 6.52 -3.14 0.57
N ARG A 71 7.62 -3.26 1.32
CA ARG A 71 7.75 -2.67 2.67
C ARG A 71 7.63 -1.14 2.62
N ARG A 72 8.40 -0.51 1.74
CA ARG A 72 8.40 0.96 1.52
C ARG A 72 7.01 1.48 1.20
N TYR A 73 6.31 0.84 0.25
CA TYR A 73 4.94 1.21 -0.11
C TYR A 73 3.98 1.09 1.07
N ARG A 74 4.00 -0.06 1.76
CA ARG A 74 3.12 -0.32 2.91
C ARG A 74 3.32 0.74 4.00
N ASP A 75 4.57 1.02 4.34
CA ASP A 75 4.92 1.90 5.45
C ASP A 75 4.57 3.36 5.11
N GLU A 76 4.80 3.78 3.87
CA GLU A 76 4.42 5.12 3.39
C GLU A 76 2.90 5.32 3.40
N ILE A 77 2.15 4.38 2.80
CA ILE A 77 0.69 4.48 2.72
C ILE A 77 0.06 4.42 4.10
N SER A 78 0.57 3.55 4.99
CA SER A 78 0.04 3.45 6.35
C SER A 78 0.34 4.71 7.15
N SER A 79 1.56 5.25 7.05
CA SER A 79 1.94 6.49 7.76
C SER A 79 1.12 7.69 7.27
N ARG A 80 0.87 7.78 5.97
CA ARG A 80 0.00 8.81 5.40
C ARG A 80 -1.43 8.67 5.92
N MET A 81 -2.00 7.47 5.84
CA MET A 81 -3.36 7.21 6.33
C MET A 81 -3.51 7.46 7.84
N ASP A 82 -2.49 7.19 8.65
CA ASP A 82 -2.50 7.54 10.08
C ASP A 82 -2.53 9.06 10.29
N ALA A 83 -1.69 9.80 9.56
CA ALA A 83 -1.64 11.25 9.62
C ALA A 83 -2.97 11.86 9.16
N ASP A 84 -3.54 11.35 8.07
CA ASP A 84 -4.83 11.78 7.53
C ASP A 84 -5.95 11.51 8.55
N LEU A 85 -5.99 10.33 9.18
CA LEU A 85 -6.97 10.01 10.22
C LEU A 85 -6.84 10.92 11.45
N ALA A 86 -5.60 11.24 11.85
CA ALA A 86 -5.34 12.13 12.97
C ALA A 86 -5.76 13.58 12.66
N ALA A 87 -5.58 14.03 11.42
CA ALA A 87 -5.93 15.37 10.97
C ALA A 87 -7.42 15.52 10.61
N ALA A 88 -8.11 14.43 10.30
CA ALA A 88 -9.52 14.45 9.90
C ALA A 88 -10.43 14.99 11.01
N SER A 89 -11.48 15.71 10.59
CA SER A 89 -12.48 16.29 11.49
C SER A 89 -13.36 15.24 12.17
N SER A 90 -13.59 14.09 11.52
CA SER A 90 -14.35 12.96 12.04
C SER A 90 -13.87 11.64 11.45
N GLY A 91 -14.27 10.51 12.04
CA GLY A 91 -14.02 9.19 11.47
C GLY A 91 -14.71 9.01 10.11
N ARG A 92 -15.88 9.62 9.95
CA ARG A 92 -16.61 9.68 8.68
C ARG A 92 -15.85 10.46 7.61
N ALA A 93 -15.39 11.67 7.92
CA ALA A 93 -14.66 12.52 6.97
C ALA A 93 -13.41 11.81 6.45
N PHE A 94 -12.64 11.16 7.32
CA PHE A 94 -11.50 10.33 6.89
C PHE A 94 -11.92 9.22 5.91
N ILE A 95 -13.00 8.49 6.21
CA ILE A 95 -13.48 7.42 5.32
C ILE A 95 -13.94 8.00 3.98
N GLU A 96 -14.67 9.10 3.98
CA GLU A 96 -15.10 9.78 2.74
C GLU A 96 -13.89 10.23 1.90
N ASP A 97 -12.89 10.86 2.52
CA ASP A 97 -11.67 11.32 1.85
C ASP A 97 -10.85 10.17 1.26
N VAL A 98 -10.71 9.08 2.00
CA VAL A 98 -10.02 7.87 1.52
C VAL A 98 -10.70 7.27 0.28
N PHE A 99 -12.00 7.48 0.09
CA PHE A 99 -12.75 6.99 -1.06
C PHE A 99 -13.00 8.04 -2.14
N SER A 100 -12.68 9.33 -1.90
CA SER A 100 -12.79 10.40 -2.89
C SER A 100 -11.61 10.41 -3.88
N GLU A 101 -10.44 9.93 -3.46
CA GLU A 101 -9.25 9.84 -4.30
C GLU A 101 -9.29 8.63 -5.26
N PHE A 102 -9.58 8.88 -6.54
CA PHE A 102 -9.42 7.91 -7.61
C PHE A 102 -7.98 7.93 -8.13
N ALA A 103 -7.09 7.12 -7.57
CA ALA A 103 -5.76 6.92 -8.15
C ALA A 103 -5.84 5.96 -9.35
N GLU A 104 -5.32 6.39 -10.51
CA GLU A 104 -5.24 5.58 -11.74
C GLU A 104 -4.31 4.36 -11.60
N SER A 105 -3.43 4.40 -10.60
CA SER A 105 -2.52 3.31 -10.27
C SER A 105 -3.17 2.42 -9.19
N GLY A 106 -3.43 1.14 -9.52
CA GLY A 106 -4.09 0.17 -8.63
C GLY A 106 -3.37 -0.04 -7.27
N CYS A 107 -3.80 -0.95 -6.40
CA CYS A 107 -3.08 -1.17 -5.13
C CYS A 107 -1.79 -2.01 -5.35
N PHE A 108 -0.60 -1.47 -5.09
CA PHE A 108 0.68 -2.19 -5.32
C PHE A 108 0.74 -3.50 -4.53
N VAL A 109 0.41 -3.46 -3.24
CA VAL A 109 0.37 -4.65 -2.36
C VAL A 109 -0.53 -5.75 -2.93
N LEU A 110 -1.68 -5.39 -3.51
CA LEU A 110 -2.58 -6.39 -4.10
C LEU A 110 -2.17 -6.88 -5.49
N ASN A 111 -1.50 -6.04 -6.28
CA ASN A 111 -0.87 -6.52 -7.51
C ASN A 111 0.14 -7.62 -7.16
N CYS A 112 1.01 -7.38 -6.16
CA CYS A 112 1.97 -8.38 -5.68
C CYS A 112 1.26 -9.61 -5.09
N ALA A 113 0.19 -9.44 -4.32
CA ALA A 113 -0.60 -10.55 -3.79
C ALA A 113 -1.12 -11.45 -4.92
N SER A 114 -1.63 -10.85 -5.98
CA SER A 114 -2.20 -11.58 -7.13
C SER A 114 -1.14 -12.32 -7.93
N GLU A 115 0.06 -11.75 -8.05
CA GLU A 115 1.18 -12.35 -8.78
C GLU A 115 1.89 -13.46 -7.98
N PHE A 116 2.02 -13.29 -6.65
CA PHE A 116 2.97 -14.05 -5.82
C PHE A 116 2.40 -14.81 -4.62
N ALA A 117 1.24 -14.46 -4.06
CA ALA A 117 0.86 -14.92 -2.71
C ALA A 117 0.77 -16.46 -2.55
N GLN A 118 0.57 -17.19 -3.65
CA GLN A 118 0.48 -18.66 -3.65
C GLN A 118 1.83 -19.37 -3.88
N ARG A 119 2.88 -18.63 -4.28
CA ARG A 119 4.16 -19.20 -4.76
C ARG A 119 5.37 -18.62 -4.04
N ASP A 120 5.20 -17.49 -3.35
CA ASP A 120 6.25 -16.81 -2.61
C ASP A 120 5.76 -16.44 -1.22
N ARG A 121 6.32 -17.15 -0.23
CA ARG A 121 5.93 -17.00 1.17
C ARG A 121 6.34 -15.64 1.75
N GLU A 122 7.48 -15.08 1.34
CA GLU A 122 7.96 -13.81 1.88
C GLU A 122 7.08 -12.66 1.39
N VAL A 123 6.70 -12.69 0.11
CA VAL A 123 5.74 -11.72 -0.44
C VAL A 123 4.37 -11.88 0.23
N ALA A 124 3.89 -13.12 0.41
CA ALA A 124 2.61 -13.37 1.08
C ALA A 124 2.58 -12.80 2.51
N GLU A 125 3.63 -13.01 3.29
CA GLU A 125 3.76 -12.48 4.65
C GLU A 125 3.75 -10.94 4.68
N LEU A 126 4.47 -10.29 3.76
CA LEU A 126 4.46 -8.82 3.64
C LEU A 126 3.09 -8.28 3.25
N VAL A 127 2.41 -8.92 2.31
CA VAL A 127 1.04 -8.56 1.89
C VAL A 127 0.07 -8.70 3.06
N SER A 128 0.07 -9.83 3.76
CA SER A 128 -0.81 -10.05 4.92
C SER A 128 -0.56 -9.02 6.02
N CYS A 129 0.70 -8.68 6.28
CA CYS A 129 1.06 -7.63 7.24
C CYS A 129 0.52 -6.26 6.80
N GLY A 130 0.62 -5.91 5.52
CA GLY A 130 0.06 -4.68 4.98
C GLY A 130 -1.46 -4.60 5.08
N LEU A 131 -2.16 -5.67 4.72
CA LEU A 131 -3.62 -5.74 4.87
C LEU A 131 -4.06 -5.60 6.32
N ALA A 132 -3.36 -6.25 7.26
CA ALA A 132 -3.65 -6.10 8.68
C ALA A 132 -3.39 -4.66 9.18
N ARG A 133 -2.38 -3.97 8.65
CA ARG A 133 -2.11 -2.57 9.01
C ARG A 133 -3.21 -1.65 8.51
N PHE A 134 -3.68 -1.82 7.27
CA PHE A 134 -4.80 -1.06 6.73
C PHE A 134 -6.12 -1.37 7.46
N GLU A 135 -6.38 -2.64 7.81
CA GLU A 135 -7.52 -3.04 8.63
C GLU A 135 -7.52 -2.26 9.96
N ALA A 136 -6.36 -2.17 10.64
CA ALA A 136 -6.27 -1.45 11.91
C ALA A 136 -6.56 0.06 11.79
N ILE A 137 -6.14 0.73 10.70
CA ILE A 137 -6.46 2.16 10.49
C ILE A 137 -7.96 2.35 10.26
N PHE A 138 -8.55 1.54 9.40
CA PHE A 138 -9.99 1.62 9.14
C PHE A 138 -10.81 1.25 10.38
N GLU A 139 -10.38 0.27 11.18
CA GLU A 139 -11.05 -0.06 12.44
C GLU A 139 -11.02 1.13 13.39
N ALA A 140 -9.89 1.83 13.51
CA ALA A 140 -9.79 3.06 14.30
C ALA A 140 -10.74 4.15 13.79
N ALA A 141 -10.81 4.36 12.47
CA ALA A 141 -11.72 5.32 11.87
C ALA A 141 -13.20 4.98 12.10
N VAL A 142 -13.58 3.71 11.95
CA VAL A 142 -14.95 3.24 12.21
C VAL A 142 -15.29 3.40 13.69
N ARG A 143 -14.39 3.04 14.61
CA ARG A 143 -14.61 3.22 16.05
C ARG A 143 -14.77 4.70 16.43
N ARG A 144 -14.00 5.59 15.81
CA ARG A 144 -14.15 7.04 15.96
C ARG A 144 -15.53 7.50 15.47
N ALA A 145 -15.94 7.09 14.27
CA ALA A 145 -17.26 7.41 13.72
C ALA A 145 -18.41 6.84 14.58
N GLN A 146 -18.22 5.69 15.22
CA GLN A 146 -19.17 5.15 16.20
C GLN A 146 -19.28 6.05 17.43
N GLN A 147 -18.14 6.46 18.02
CA GLN A 147 -18.12 7.40 19.16
C GLN A 147 -18.77 8.75 18.84
N GLU A 148 -18.68 9.18 17.59
CA GLU A 148 -19.28 10.43 17.09
C GLU A 148 -20.78 10.26 16.75
N GLY A 149 -21.33 9.04 16.81
CA GLY A 149 -22.74 8.75 16.51
C GLY A 149 -23.07 8.63 15.02
N GLU A 150 -22.06 8.63 14.15
CA GLU A 150 -22.21 8.51 12.68
C GLU A 150 -22.40 7.04 12.22
N ILE A 151 -21.93 6.08 13.02
CA ILE A 151 -22.10 4.64 12.78
C ILE A 151 -22.69 3.98 14.03
N ASP A 152 -23.68 3.11 13.87
CA ASP A 152 -24.26 2.34 14.98
C ASP A 152 -23.19 1.50 15.72
N HIS A 153 -23.15 1.63 17.04
CA HIS A 153 -22.28 0.86 17.95
C HIS A 153 -22.52 -0.65 17.93
N GLY A 154 -23.70 -1.11 17.54
CA GLY A 154 -24.03 -2.53 17.39
C GLY A 154 -23.34 -3.20 16.19
N ARG A 155 -22.76 -2.42 15.27
CA ARG A 155 -22.05 -2.95 14.11
C ARG A 155 -20.62 -3.33 14.48
N ASP A 156 -20.17 -4.48 13.99
CA ASP A 156 -18.79 -4.94 14.20
C ASP A 156 -17.81 -4.05 13.44
N ALA A 157 -17.08 -3.20 14.17
CA ALA A 157 -16.08 -2.28 13.62
C ALA A 157 -14.99 -2.99 12.82
N LYS A 158 -14.60 -4.20 13.23
CA LYS A 158 -13.56 -4.99 12.55
C LYS A 158 -14.07 -5.56 11.23
N ALA A 159 -15.32 -6.03 11.21
CA ALA A 159 -15.97 -6.46 9.97
C ALA A 159 -16.12 -5.30 8.98
N LEU A 160 -16.51 -4.11 9.45
CA LEU A 160 -16.56 -2.90 8.62
C LEU A 160 -15.17 -2.48 8.11
N ALA A 161 -14.14 -2.57 8.94
CA ALA A 161 -12.77 -2.29 8.52
C ALA A 161 -12.30 -3.21 7.39
N ARG A 162 -12.58 -4.51 7.50
CA ARG A 162 -12.29 -5.50 6.44
C ARG A 162 -13.05 -5.17 5.15
N TYR A 163 -14.32 -4.81 5.28
CA TYR A 163 -15.13 -4.35 4.15
C TYR A 163 -14.51 -3.12 3.47
N LEU A 164 -14.03 -2.14 4.23
CA LEU A 164 -13.38 -0.94 3.69
C LEU A 164 -12.06 -1.27 3.00
N VAL A 165 -11.22 -2.14 3.58
CA VAL A 165 -9.98 -2.61 2.93
C VAL A 165 -10.28 -3.28 1.59
N SER A 166 -11.24 -4.20 1.56
CA SER A 166 -11.66 -4.90 0.33
C SER A 166 -12.26 -3.94 -0.70
N SER A 167 -13.10 -2.99 -0.26
CA SER A 167 -13.75 -2.03 -1.14
C SER A 167 -12.76 -1.04 -1.76
N ARG A 168 -11.86 -0.44 -0.96
CA ARG A 168 -10.80 0.46 -1.45
C ARG A 168 -9.89 -0.25 -2.45
N SER A 169 -9.59 -1.51 -2.15
CA SER A 169 -8.80 -2.38 -3.01
C SER A 169 -9.47 -2.66 -4.35
N GLY A 170 -10.74 -3.07 -4.33
CA GLY A 170 -11.53 -3.29 -5.53
C GLY A 170 -11.68 -2.02 -6.37
N LEU A 171 -11.92 -0.87 -5.71
CA LEU A 171 -11.99 0.43 -6.34
C LEU A 171 -10.71 0.77 -7.10
N LYS A 172 -9.54 0.65 -6.46
CA LYS A 172 -8.23 0.86 -7.11
C LYS A 172 -7.99 -0.07 -8.30
N THR A 173 -8.42 -1.33 -8.20
CA THR A 173 -8.32 -2.29 -9.32
C THR A 173 -9.22 -1.90 -10.49
N MET A 174 -10.46 -1.48 -10.22
CA MET A 174 -11.39 -0.99 -11.24
C MET A 174 -10.87 0.29 -11.92
N ALA A 175 -10.29 1.22 -11.16
CA ALA A 175 -9.63 2.40 -11.69
C ALA A 175 -8.50 2.02 -12.67
N LYS A 176 -7.61 1.11 -12.26
CA LYS A 176 -6.52 0.59 -13.11
C LYS A 176 -7.04 -0.10 -14.38
N ALA A 177 -8.22 -0.73 -14.31
CA ALA A 177 -8.87 -1.37 -15.45
C ALA A 177 -9.60 -0.39 -16.39
N GLY A 178 -9.60 0.92 -16.10
CA GLY A 178 -10.24 1.94 -16.93
C GLY A 178 -11.74 2.06 -16.70
N ALA A 179 -12.24 1.72 -15.51
CA ALA A 179 -13.64 1.94 -15.16
C ALA A 179 -14.01 3.42 -15.28
N SER A 180 -15.21 3.70 -15.81
CA SER A 180 -15.67 5.07 -16.01
C SER A 180 -15.84 5.82 -14.68
N PRO A 181 -15.68 7.16 -14.65
CA PRO A 181 -15.91 7.96 -13.44
C PRO A 181 -17.28 7.73 -12.80
N ARG A 182 -18.30 7.47 -13.63
CA ARG A 182 -19.65 7.11 -13.16
C ARG A 182 -19.66 5.79 -12.38
N THR A 183 -19.03 4.74 -12.94
CA THR A 183 -18.93 3.43 -12.27
C THR A 183 -18.19 3.56 -10.94
N MET A 184 -17.12 4.34 -10.93
CA MET A 184 -16.33 4.60 -9.72
C MET A 184 -17.16 5.31 -8.65
N LYS A 185 -17.93 6.33 -9.03
CA LYS A 185 -18.86 7.02 -8.15
C LYS A 185 -19.94 6.09 -7.60
N ASP A 186 -20.56 5.26 -8.44
CA ASP A 186 -21.61 4.32 -8.00
C ASP A 186 -21.09 3.36 -6.93
N ILE A 187 -19.85 2.88 -7.06
CA ILE A 187 -19.18 2.02 -6.07
C ILE A 187 -18.94 2.80 -4.76
N VAL A 188 -18.38 4.01 -4.83
CA VAL A 188 -18.15 4.84 -3.64
C VAL A 188 -19.46 5.14 -2.91
N ASP A 189 -20.51 5.54 -3.63
CA ASP A 189 -21.82 5.83 -3.05
C ASP A 189 -22.43 4.58 -2.40
N ALA A 190 -22.21 3.38 -2.96
CA ALA A 190 -22.64 2.12 -2.34
C ALA A 190 -21.85 1.80 -1.07
N VAL A 191 -20.54 2.05 -1.06
CA VAL A 191 -19.69 1.89 0.12
C VAL A 191 -20.14 2.81 1.25
N LEU A 192 -20.26 4.10 0.98
CA LEU A 192 -20.63 5.08 1.99
C LEU A 192 -22.05 4.85 2.53
N ARG A 193 -23.02 4.51 1.66
CA ARG A 193 -24.37 4.12 2.10
C ARG A 193 -24.37 2.88 2.99
N THR A 194 -23.48 1.92 2.74
CA THR A 194 -23.37 0.74 3.61
C THR A 194 -22.91 1.13 5.02
N LEU A 195 -22.10 2.18 5.18
CA LEU A 195 -21.59 2.60 6.49
C LEU A 195 -22.51 3.58 7.21
N PHE A 196 -23.02 4.58 6.51
CA PHE A 196 -23.69 5.75 7.09
C PHE A 196 -25.18 5.87 6.72
N GLY A 197 -25.69 4.94 5.91
CA GLY A 197 -27.08 4.89 5.48
C GLY A 197 -27.98 4.07 6.39
#